data_AF-A0A8T5QCM3-F1
#
_entry.id   AF-A0A8T5QCM3-F1
#
_cell.length_a   1.000
_cell.length_b   1.000
_cell.length_c   1.000
_cell.angle_alpha   90.00
_cell.angle_beta   90.00
_cell.angle_gamma   90.00
#
_symmetry.space_group_name_H-M   'P 1'
#
loop_
_entity.id
_entity.type
_entity.pdbx_description
1 polymer ?
#
loop_
_entity_poly.entity_id
_entity_poly.type
_entity_poly.pdbx_seq_one_letter_code
_entity_poly.pdbx_strand_id
1 'polypeptide(L)'
;MSADPYEPSDEELIKREFDDYELPAHDKQSINEIRKLVGSNGYKDTSHIEKHQEFLEDMCNRLRLILKSEKNFGEINWELERQIEEIKALYFELEKVRKNKVNKK
;
A
#
# COMPACT_ATOMS: atom_id res chain seq x y z
N MET A 1 -5.06 46.66 1.68
CA MET A 1 -4.42 45.46 1.11
C MET A 1 -5.48 44.39 1.10
N SER A 2 -5.99 44.03 -0.07
CA SER A 2 -7.02 43.02 -0.23
C SER A 2 -6.35 41.66 -0.11
N ALA A 3 -6.63 40.92 0.95
CA ALA A 3 -6.21 39.51 1.05
C ALA A 3 -6.98 38.72 -0.01
N ASP A 4 -6.27 38.01 -0.86
CA ASP A 4 -6.84 37.19 -1.92
C ASP A 4 -7.55 35.99 -1.26
N PRO A 5 -8.87 35.78 -1.45
CA PRO A 5 -9.64 34.78 -0.71
C PRO A 5 -9.38 33.32 -1.16
N TYR A 6 -8.35 33.10 -1.98
CA TYR A 6 -7.98 31.80 -2.56
C TYR A 6 -6.56 31.33 -2.21
N GLU A 7 -5.86 32.00 -1.28
CA GLU A 7 -4.65 31.42 -0.73
C GLU A 7 -5.04 30.23 0.19
N PRO A 8 -4.61 28.99 -0.11
CA PRO A 8 -4.87 27.87 0.76
C PRO A 8 -4.30 28.20 2.14
N SER A 9 -5.11 28.01 3.18
CA SER A 9 -4.69 28.25 4.57
C SER A 9 -3.39 27.49 4.85
N ASP A 10 -2.49 28.05 5.68
CA ASP A 10 -1.31 27.35 6.19
C ASP A 10 -1.69 25.96 6.75
N GLU A 11 -2.90 25.81 7.32
CA GLU A 11 -3.43 24.52 7.77
C GLU A 11 -3.70 23.52 6.63
N GLU A 12 -4.11 23.96 5.44
CA GLU A 12 -4.30 23.10 4.27
C GLU A 12 -2.95 22.72 3.62
N LEU A 13 -1.97 23.63 3.64
CA LEU A 13 -0.60 23.35 3.21
C LEU A 13 0.06 22.31 4.12
N ILE A 14 -0.07 22.49 5.43
CA ILE A 14 0.35 21.52 6.45
C ILE A 14 -0.35 20.20 6.20
N LYS A 15 -1.69 20.15 6.09
CA LYS A 15 -2.41 18.90 5.80
C LYS A 15 -1.89 18.16 4.56
N ARG A 16 -1.53 18.89 3.51
CA ARG A 16 -1.00 18.33 2.27
C ARG A 16 0.41 17.76 2.41
N GLU A 17 1.27 18.38 3.21
CA GLU A 17 2.62 17.86 3.49
C GLU A 17 2.60 16.63 4.40
N PHE A 18 1.61 16.51 5.29
CA PHE A 18 1.52 15.41 6.26
C PHE A 18 0.82 14.15 5.72
N ASP A 19 0.02 14.25 4.65
CA ASP A 19 -0.67 13.10 4.01
C ASP A 19 0.16 12.40 2.90
N ASP A 20 1.38 12.85 2.60
CA ASP A 20 2.20 12.28 1.51
C ASP A 20 3.23 11.26 2.02
N TYR A 21 2.78 10.19 2.70
CA TYR A 21 3.69 9.05 2.95
C TYR A 21 4.04 8.38 1.63
N GLU A 22 5.25 8.68 1.13
CA GLU A 22 5.75 8.11 -0.10
C GLU A 22 6.43 6.76 0.13
N LEU A 23 5.77 5.70 -0.36
CA LEU A 23 6.39 4.38 -0.45
C LEU A 23 7.71 4.46 -1.23
N PRO A 24 8.76 3.75 -0.78
CA PRO A 24 10.00 3.65 -1.53
C PRO A 24 9.76 3.21 -2.97
N ALA A 25 10.49 3.80 -3.92
CA ALA A 25 10.31 3.51 -5.34
C ALA A 25 10.42 2.01 -5.68
N HIS A 26 11.30 1.27 -4.99
CA HIS A 26 11.45 -0.18 -5.14
C HIS A 26 10.21 -0.96 -4.68
N ASP A 27 9.58 -0.56 -3.58
CA ASP A 27 8.37 -1.18 -3.05
C ASP A 27 7.19 -0.91 -3.99
N LYS A 28 7.06 0.34 -4.47
CA LYS A 28 6.03 0.74 -5.45
C LYS A 28 6.16 -0.02 -6.78
N GLN A 29 7.38 -0.23 -7.26
CA GLN A 29 7.64 -1.07 -8.43
C GLN A 29 7.24 -2.53 -8.19
N SER A 30 7.65 -3.09 -7.05
CA SER A 30 7.33 -4.48 -6.67
C SER A 30 5.81 -4.72 -6.57
N ILE A 31 5.07 -3.80 -5.93
CA ILE A 31 3.60 -3.85 -5.85
C ILE A 31 2.97 -3.84 -7.24
N ASN A 32 3.45 -2.96 -8.13
CA ASN A 32 2.94 -2.85 -9.49
C ASN A 32 3.23 -4.11 -10.33
N GLU A 33 4.39 -4.73 -10.16
CA GLU A 33 4.70 -6.01 -10.79
C GLU A 33 3.78 -7.11 -10.29
N ILE A 34 3.57 -7.20 -8.97
CA ILE A 34 2.63 -8.16 -8.36
C ILE A 34 1.21 -7.93 -8.90
N ARG A 35 0.71 -6.68 -8.91
CA ARG A 35 -0.60 -6.33 -9.49
C ARG A 35 -0.74 -6.79 -10.94
N LYS A 36 0.28 -6.56 -11.78
CA LYS A 36 0.28 -7.02 -13.17
C LYS A 36 0.22 -8.54 -13.25
N LEU A 37 1.00 -9.25 -12.45
CA LEU A 37 1.03 -10.71 -12.43
C LEU A 37 -0.29 -11.32 -11.94
N VAL A 38 -0.92 -10.71 -10.92
CA VAL A 38 -2.26 -11.09 -10.46
C VAL A 38 -3.28 -10.89 -11.58
N GLY A 39 -3.30 -9.70 -12.18
CA GLY A 39 -4.25 -9.35 -13.25
C GLY A 39 -4.09 -10.20 -14.52
N SER A 40 -2.87 -10.55 -14.89
CA SER A 40 -2.61 -11.43 -16.04
C SER A 40 -2.68 -12.93 -15.69
N ASN A 41 -2.94 -13.28 -14.42
CA ASN A 41 -2.78 -14.63 -13.89
C ASN A 41 -1.43 -15.27 -14.32
N GLY A 42 -0.37 -14.47 -14.32
CA GLY A 42 0.95 -14.81 -14.87
C GLY A 42 1.75 -15.78 -14.01
N TYR A 43 1.24 -16.12 -12.83
CA TYR A 43 1.87 -17.09 -11.94
C TYR A 43 1.88 -18.46 -12.61
N LYS A 44 3.05 -19.10 -12.70
CA LYS A 44 3.16 -20.49 -13.15
C LYS A 44 3.05 -21.43 -11.94
N ASP A 45 3.81 -21.12 -10.89
CA ASP A 45 3.93 -21.93 -9.68
C ASP A 45 3.31 -21.26 -8.46
N THR A 46 2.80 -22.07 -7.53
CA THR A 46 2.30 -21.60 -6.23
C THR A 46 3.40 -21.04 -5.35
N SER A 47 4.65 -21.53 -5.50
CA SER A 47 5.80 -21.02 -4.76
C SER A 47 6.14 -19.56 -5.09
N HIS A 48 5.91 -19.10 -6.32
CA HIS A 48 6.05 -17.68 -6.65
C HIS A 48 4.97 -16.84 -5.98
N ILE A 49 3.74 -17.36 -5.90
CA ILE A 49 2.65 -16.68 -5.19
C ILE A 49 2.97 -16.56 -3.70
N GLU A 50 3.48 -17.62 -3.07
CA GLU A 50 3.88 -17.62 -1.66
C GLU A 50 4.98 -16.59 -1.37
N LYS A 51 6.02 -16.48 -2.22
CA LYS A 51 7.06 -15.45 -2.07
C LYS A 51 6.51 -14.02 -2.13
N HIS A 52 5.56 -13.76 -3.03
CA HIS A 52 4.93 -12.45 -3.10
C HIS A 52 3.97 -12.19 -1.94
N GLN A 53 3.30 -13.23 -1.44
CA GLN A 53 2.49 -13.13 -0.22
C GLN A 53 3.36 -12.76 0.99
N GLU A 54 4.51 -13.41 1.18
CA GLU A 54 5.48 -13.06 2.22
C GLU A 54 5.99 -11.63 2.08
N PHE A 55 6.33 -11.20 0.85
CA PHE A 55 6.76 -9.82 0.59
C PHE A 55 5.68 -8.78 0.97
N LEU A 56 4.43 -9.01 0.58
CA LEU A 56 3.33 -8.10 0.92
C LEU A 56 3.03 -8.10 2.42
N GLU A 57 3.18 -9.24 3.10
CA GLU A 57 3.00 -9.33 4.54
C GLU A 57 4.09 -8.57 5.29
N ASP A 58 5.36 -8.73 4.91
CA ASP A 58 6.49 -7.98 5.48
C ASP A 58 6.28 -6.47 5.30
N MET A 59 5.93 -6.05 4.08
CA MET A 59 5.66 -4.65 3.78
C MET A 59 4.46 -4.11 4.57
N CYS A 60 3.35 -4.87 4.67
CA CYS A 60 2.22 -4.49 5.49
C CYS A 60 2.61 -4.35 6.97
N ASN A 61 3.49 -5.21 7.48
CA ASN A 61 3.97 -5.13 8.86
C ASN A 61 4.86 -3.89 9.07
N ARG A 62 5.77 -3.59 8.13
CA ARG A 62 6.59 -2.38 8.13
C ARG A 62 5.72 -1.12 8.15
N LEU A 63 4.73 -1.04 7.28
CA LEU A 63 3.80 0.11 7.25
C LEU A 63 3.00 0.22 8.54
N ARG A 64 2.49 -0.89 9.11
CA ARG A 64 1.80 -0.85 10.40
C ARG A 64 2.68 -0.35 11.55
N LEU A 65 3.98 -0.67 11.53
CA LEU A 65 4.92 -0.16 12.52
C LEU A 65 5.09 1.36 12.39
N ILE A 66 5.18 1.87 11.15
CA ILE A 66 5.26 3.31 10.87
C ILE A 66 3.96 3.99 11.32
N LEU A 67 2.80 3.47 10.92
CA LEU A 67 1.49 3.97 11.35
C LEU A 67 1.36 4.04 12.88
N LYS A 68 1.80 2.97 13.57
CA LYS A 68 1.75 2.90 15.03
C LYS A 68 2.69 3.93 15.65
N SER A 69 3.85 4.17 15.04
CA SER A 69 4.78 5.22 15.45
C SER A 69 4.13 6.59 15.31
N GLU A 70 3.63 6.95 14.12
CA GLU A 70 2.96 8.24 13.84
C GLU A 70 1.77 8.48 14.77
N LYS A 71 0.92 7.46 14.96
CA LYS A 71 -0.23 7.54 15.88
C LYS A 71 0.18 7.83 17.33
N ASN A 72 1.34 7.34 17.77
CA ASN A 72 1.85 7.65 19.11
C ASN A 72 2.33 9.11 19.23
N PHE A 73 2.74 9.74 18.12
CA PHE A 73 3.07 11.16 18.06
C PHE A 73 1.83 12.06 17.86
N GLY A 74 0.63 11.47 17.76
CA GLY A 74 -0.62 12.20 17.54
C GLY A 74 -0.90 12.53 16.08
N GLU A 75 -0.09 11.99 15.15
CA GLU A 75 -0.22 12.20 13.72
C GLU A 75 -0.97 10.99 13.12
N ILE A 76 -2.11 11.24 12.47
CA ILE A 76 -2.86 10.22 11.75
C ILE A 76 -2.56 10.41 10.27
N ASN A 77 -1.83 9.46 9.70
CA ASN A 77 -1.50 9.46 8.28
C ASN A 77 -2.51 8.60 7.51
N TRP A 78 -3.49 9.26 6.89
CA TRP A 78 -4.59 8.59 6.19
C TRP A 78 -4.11 7.86 4.93
N GLU A 79 -3.09 8.40 4.27
CA GLU A 79 -2.49 7.75 3.09
C GLU A 79 -1.78 6.46 3.49
N LEU A 80 -1.10 6.43 4.63
CA LEU A 80 -0.44 5.23 5.13
C LEU A 80 -1.46 4.13 5.50
N GLU A 81 -2.60 4.49 6.12
CA GLU A 81 -3.72 3.57 6.33
C GLU A 81 -4.26 3.03 5.00
N ARG A 82 -4.50 3.90 4.02
CA ARG A 82 -4.98 3.53 2.69
C ARG A 82 -4.02 2.56 1.99
N GLN A 83 -2.71 2.82 2.05
CA GLN A 83 -1.70 1.95 1.47
C GLN A 83 -1.68 0.56 2.13
N ILE A 84 -1.83 0.50 3.46
CA ILE A 84 -1.96 -0.78 4.18
C ILE A 84 -3.19 -1.56 3.68
N GLU A 85 -4.32 -0.89 3.47
CA GLU A 85 -5.53 -1.53 2.93
C GLU A 85 -5.34 -2.01 1.49
N GLU A 86 -4.71 -1.21 0.63
CA GLU A 86 -4.40 -1.58 -0.76
C GLU A 86 -3.51 -2.84 -0.82
N ILE A 87 -2.52 -2.94 0.07
CA ILE A 87 -1.60 -4.09 0.16
C ILE A 87 -2.34 -5.33 0.66
N LYS A 88 -3.19 -5.19 1.67
CA LYS A 88 -4.06 -6.29 2.13
C LYS A 88 -4.98 -6.79 1.03
N ALA A 89 -5.60 -5.89 0.28
CA ALA A 89 -6.46 -6.24 -0.85
C ALA A 89 -5.68 -7.06 -1.89
N LEU A 90 -4.46 -6.62 -2.23
CA LEU A 90 -3.58 -7.35 -3.14
C LEU A 90 -3.19 -8.74 -2.63
N TYR A 91 -2.93 -8.87 -1.33
CA TYR A 91 -2.67 -10.16 -0.69
C TYR A 91 -3.86 -11.12 -0.82
N PHE A 92 -5.08 -10.63 -0.60
CA PHE A 92 -6.30 -11.43 -0.79
C PHE A 92 -6.52 -11.83 -2.25
N GLU A 93 -6.19 -10.95 -3.20
CA GLU A 93 -6.24 -11.30 -4.62
C GLU A 93 -5.25 -12.41 -4.98
N LEU A 94 -4.01 -12.33 -4.49
CA LEU A 94 -3.03 -13.41 -4.63
C LEU A 94 -3.52 -14.72 -4.02
N GLU A 95 -4.16 -14.67 -2.85
CA GLU A 95 -4.73 -15.84 -2.20
C GLU A 95 -5.84 -16.48 -3.06
N LYS A 96 -6.71 -15.65 -3.67
CA LYS A 96 -7.73 -16.13 -4.62
C LYS A 96 -7.09 -16.79 -5.83
N VAL A 97 -6.04 -16.19 -6.40
CA VAL A 97 -5.28 -16.76 -7.53
C VAL A 97 -4.66 -18.11 -7.14
N ARG A 98 -4.07 -18.21 -5.95
CA ARG A 98 -3.53 -19.47 -5.40
C ARG A 98 -4.61 -20.53 -5.28
N LYS A 99 -5.74 -20.22 -4.62
CA LYS A 99 -6.88 -21.15 -4.46
C LYS A 99 -7.42 -21.62 -5.81
N ASN A 100 -7.59 -20.71 -6.77
CA ASN A 100 -8.05 -21.06 -8.13
C ASN A 100 -7.07 -21.99 -8.87
N LYS A 101 -5.77 -21.86 -8.63
CA LYS A 101 -4.76 -22.78 -9.19
C LYS A 101 -4.76 -24.15 -8.51
N VAL A 102 -4.89 -24.18 -7.19
CA VAL A 102 -4.95 -25.43 -6.42
C VAL A 102 -6.21 -26.22 -6.77
N ASN A 103 -7.37 -25.56 -6.90
CA ASN A 103 -8.63 -26.22 -7.29
C ASN A 103 -8.68 -26.67 -8.77
N LYS A 104 -7.78 -26.19 -9.63
CA LYS A 104 -7.68 -26.61 -11.04
C LYS A 104 -6.74 -27.79 -11.25
N LYS A 105 -6.04 -28.24 -10.21
CA LYS A 105 -5.16 -29.41 -10.22
C LYS A 105 -5.94 -30.65 -9.78
#